data_AF-A0A3D2FF66-F1
#
_entry.id   AF-A0A3D2FF66-F1
#
_cell.length_a   1.000
_cell.length_b   1.000
_cell.length_c   1.000
_cell.angle_alpha   90.00
_cell.angle_beta   90.00
_cell.angle_gamma   90.00
#
_symmetry.space_group_name_H-M   'P 1'
#
loop_
_entity.id
_entity.type
_entity.pdbx_description
1 polymer ?
#
loop_
_entity_poly.entity_id
_entity_poly.type
_entity_poly.pdbx_seq_one_letter_code
_entity_poly.pdbx_strand_id
1 'polypeptide(L)'
;VRRGAWRDRVTDVVITGPIAPQQLGLFADEFVTRLFAEGVTRSTIRGVAAPQVLIEVSSAQLIANDVTMSQIASAIAAEVNADPAGDVAGANARVRTGTQKRSVEEVSGVVLRSNADGSTLTVG
;
A
#
# COMPACT_ATOMS: atom_id res chain seq x y z
N VAL A 1 -8.00 24.92 -23.13
CA VAL A 1 -7.97 25.78 -21.92
C VAL A 1 -6.90 25.28 -20.96
N ARG A 2 -5.72 25.91 -20.91
CA ARG A 2 -4.71 25.65 -19.86
C ARG A 2 -5.07 26.54 -18.68
N ARG A 3 -5.68 26.01 -17.62
CA ARG A 3 -5.82 26.76 -16.37
C ARG A 3 -4.43 26.92 -15.77
N GLY A 4 -3.87 28.13 -15.85
CA GLY A 4 -2.73 28.52 -15.05
C GLY A 4 -3.17 28.59 -13.59
N ALA A 5 -2.91 27.53 -12.84
CA ALA A 5 -2.94 27.63 -11.39
C ALA A 5 -1.68 28.39 -10.98
N TRP A 6 -1.82 29.66 -10.62
CA TRP A 6 -0.80 30.36 -9.85
C TRP A 6 -0.60 29.57 -8.55
N ARG A 7 0.61 29.06 -8.35
CA ARG A 7 0.98 28.29 -7.18
C ARG A 7 2.09 29.08 -6.52
N ASP A 8 1.81 29.67 -5.37
CA ASP A 8 2.87 30.21 -4.56
C ASP A 8 3.46 29.08 -3.73
N ARG A 9 4.77 28.85 -3.85
CA ARG A 9 5.43 27.86 -2.98
C ARG A 9 5.52 28.49 -1.61
N VAL A 10 4.76 27.97 -0.66
CA VAL A 10 4.71 28.52 0.69
C VAL A 10 6.04 28.33 1.42
N THR A 11 6.57 27.10 1.46
CA THR A 11 7.84 26.79 2.14
C THR A 11 8.35 25.39 1.77
N ASP A 12 9.64 25.15 2.00
CA ASP A 12 10.27 23.82 1.97
C ASP A 12 10.67 23.44 3.40
N VAL A 13 10.21 22.28 3.90
CA VAL A 13 10.46 21.81 5.27
C VAL A 13 11.33 20.56 5.24
N VAL A 14 12.34 20.51 6.12
CA VAL A 14 13.23 19.36 6.29
C VAL A 14 12.93 18.70 7.63
N ILE A 15 12.57 17.41 7.61
CA ILE A 15 12.34 16.59 8.81
C ILE A 15 13.56 15.67 8.98
N THR A 16 14.27 15.79 10.11
CA THR A 16 15.46 14.98 10.41
C THR A 16 15.41 14.47 11.85
N GLY A 17 16.03 13.32 12.11
CA GLY A 17 16.20 12.79 13.46
C GLY A 17 16.91 11.44 13.44
N PRO A 18 17.46 10.96 14.58
CA PRO A 18 18.14 9.68 14.70
C PRO A 18 17.13 8.52 14.79
N ILE A 19 16.27 8.39 13.79
CA ILE A 19 15.21 7.37 13.70
C ILE A 19 15.19 6.76 12.31
N ALA A 20 14.53 5.61 12.17
CA ALA A 20 14.44 4.90 10.90
C ALA A 20 13.74 5.76 9.82
N PRO A 21 14.15 5.68 8.53
CA PRO A 21 13.52 6.43 7.45
C PRO A 21 12.01 6.23 7.33
N GLN A 22 11.52 5.03 7.66
CA GLN A 22 10.08 4.71 7.67
C GLN A 22 9.33 5.57 8.69
N GLN A 23 9.92 5.76 9.88
CA GLN A 23 9.33 6.58 10.93
C GLN A 23 9.33 8.06 10.54
N LEU A 24 10.38 8.56 9.90
CA LEU A 24 10.40 9.91 9.31
C LEU A 24 9.29 10.08 8.25
N GLY A 25 9.03 9.03 7.47
CA GLY A 25 7.92 8.98 6.52
C GLY A 25 6.55 9.16 7.17
N LEU A 26 6.29 8.44 8.26
CA LEU A 26 5.04 8.56 9.02
C LEU A 26 4.84 9.97 9.59
N PHE A 27 5.91 10.60 10.10
CA PHE A 27 5.86 12.00 10.55
C PHE A 27 5.57 12.96 9.39
N ALA A 28 6.14 12.72 8.21
CA ALA A 28 5.86 13.52 7.02
C ALA A 28 4.40 13.39 6.57
N ASP A 29 3.82 12.17 6.60
CA ASP A 29 2.42 11.92 6.27
C ASP A 29 1.46 12.62 7.24
N GLU A 30 1.75 12.54 8.55
CA GLU A 30 0.98 13.26 9.56
C GLU A 30 1.08 14.77 9.35
N PHE A 31 2.27 15.29 9.08
CA PHE A 31 2.49 16.70 8.84
C PHE A 31 1.71 17.20 7.61
N VAL A 32 1.70 16.44 6.51
CA VAL A 32 0.88 16.75 5.33
C VAL A 32 -0.61 16.75 5.68
N THR A 33 -1.07 15.80 6.49
CA THR A 33 -2.47 15.74 6.94
C THR A 33 -2.86 16.98 7.74
N ARG A 34 -2.00 17.44 8.65
CA ARG A 34 -2.22 18.68 9.43
C ARG A 34 -2.20 19.92 8.54
N LEU A 35 -1.24 20.03 7.63
CA LEU A 35 -1.17 21.13 6.67
C LEU A 35 -2.43 21.23 5.80
N PHE A 36 -2.98 20.09 5.40
CA PHE A 36 -4.24 20.04 4.65
C PHE A 36 -5.42 20.60 5.46
N ALA A 37 -5.51 20.28 6.76
CA ALA A 37 -6.53 20.83 7.66
C ALA A 37 -6.42 22.36 7.79
N GLU A 38 -5.21 22.90 7.71
CA GLU A 38 -4.92 24.34 7.71
C GLU A 38 -5.01 25.01 6.32
N GLY A 39 -5.50 24.29 5.30
CA GLY A 39 -5.77 24.84 3.96
C GLY A 39 -4.66 24.66 2.92
N VAL A 40 -3.58 23.94 3.24
CA VAL A 40 -2.54 23.59 2.26
C VAL A 40 -2.97 22.37 1.45
N THR A 41 -3.48 22.62 0.25
CA THR A 41 -4.10 21.58 -0.61
C THR A 41 -3.11 20.78 -1.45
N ARG A 42 -1.82 21.13 -1.45
CA ARG A 42 -0.79 20.43 -2.22
C ARG A 42 0.54 20.38 -1.50
N SER A 43 0.91 19.17 -1.08
CA SER A 43 2.20 18.86 -0.47
C SER A 43 2.90 17.75 -1.25
N THR A 44 4.23 17.72 -1.25
CA THR A 44 5.01 16.68 -1.93
C THR A 44 6.12 16.22 -0.99
N ILE A 45 6.13 14.93 -0.68
CA ILE A 45 7.17 14.31 0.15
C ILE A 45 8.27 13.78 -0.78
N ARG A 46 9.53 13.99 -0.41
CA ARG A 46 10.71 13.49 -1.13
C ARG A 46 11.63 12.79 -0.13
N GLY A 47 12.28 11.70 -0.56
CA GLY A 47 13.31 11.02 0.24
C GLY A 47 12.80 9.97 1.23
N VAL A 48 11.50 9.70 1.29
CA VAL A 48 10.95 8.55 2.02
C VAL A 48 10.92 7.37 1.04
N ALA A 49 11.65 6.29 1.36
CA ALA A 49 11.51 5.04 0.61
C ALA A 49 10.11 4.48 0.86
N ALA A 50 9.37 4.20 -0.21
CA ALA A 50 8.12 3.47 -0.07
C ALA A 50 8.41 2.09 0.58
N PRO A 51 7.57 1.62 1.52
CA PRO A 51 7.73 0.27 2.06
C PRO A 51 7.66 -0.75 0.93
N GLN A 52 8.60 -1.70 0.92
CA GLN A 52 8.70 -2.78 -0.06
C GLN A 52 8.65 -4.11 0.69
N VAL A 53 7.90 -5.07 0.14
CA VAL A 53 7.88 -6.46 0.62
C VAL A 53 8.64 -7.29 -0.40
N LEU A 54 9.73 -7.94 0.04
CA LEU A 54 10.49 -8.88 -0.78
C LEU A 54 9.87 -10.27 -0.64
N ILE A 55 9.52 -10.88 -1.77
CA ILE A 55 8.96 -12.23 -1.82
C ILE A 55 10.00 -13.12 -2.51
N GLU A 56 10.55 -14.06 -1.75
CA GLU A 56 11.52 -15.03 -2.25
C GLU A 56 10.86 -16.40 -2.33
N VAL A 57 10.83 -16.98 -3.54
CA VAL A 57 10.25 -18.30 -3.77
C VAL A 57 11.31 -19.22 -4.35
N SER A 58 11.61 -20.32 -3.66
CA SER A 58 12.56 -21.30 -4.18
C SER A 58 12.02 -22.00 -5.43
N SER A 59 12.88 -22.28 -6.41
CA SER A 59 12.49 -23.00 -7.62
C SER A 59 11.92 -24.39 -7.34
N ALA A 60 12.38 -25.04 -6.27
CA ALA A 60 11.85 -26.33 -5.83
C ALA A 60 10.36 -26.24 -5.44
N GLN A 61 9.94 -25.17 -4.75
CA GLN A 61 8.55 -24.96 -4.35
C GLN A 61 7.64 -24.62 -5.53
N LEU A 62 8.15 -23.86 -6.52
CA LEU A 62 7.42 -23.58 -7.77
C LEU A 62 7.11 -24.88 -8.51
N ILE A 63 8.10 -25.77 -8.63
CA ILE A 63 7.94 -27.07 -9.30
C ILE A 63 7.02 -28.00 -8.48
N ALA A 64 7.24 -28.08 -7.16
CA ALA A 64 6.48 -28.99 -6.29
C ALA A 64 4.98 -28.68 -6.28
N ASN A 65 4.60 -27.40 -6.38
CA ASN A 65 3.21 -26.97 -6.34
C ASN A 65 2.63 -26.67 -7.74
N ASP A 66 3.42 -26.84 -8.80
CA ASP A 66 3.06 -26.49 -10.17
C ASP A 66 2.49 -25.06 -10.25
N VAL A 67 3.27 -24.10 -9.74
CA VAL A 67 2.95 -22.67 -9.73
C VAL A 67 4.10 -21.88 -10.33
N THR A 68 3.76 -20.86 -11.11
CA THR A 68 4.73 -19.93 -11.72
C THR A 68 4.83 -18.64 -10.90
N MET A 69 5.97 -17.95 -11.00
CA MET A 69 6.10 -16.63 -10.37
C MET A 69 5.04 -15.65 -10.89
N SER A 70 4.64 -15.75 -12.17
CA SER A 70 3.59 -14.90 -12.72
C SER A 70 2.24 -15.13 -12.05
N GLN A 71 1.89 -16.36 -11.68
CA GLN A 71 0.64 -16.65 -10.96
C GLN A 71 0.66 -16.08 -9.54
N ILE A 72 1.80 -16.18 -8.85
CA ILE A 72 2.00 -15.57 -7.52
C ILE A 72 1.84 -14.05 -7.61
N ALA A 73 2.50 -13.42 -8.59
CA ALA A 73 2.40 -11.98 -8.80
C ALA A 73 0.95 -11.52 -9.09
N SER A 74 0.23 -12.26 -9.94
CA SER A 74 -1.17 -11.95 -10.25
C SER A 74 -2.09 -12.10 -9.04
N ALA A 75 -1.92 -13.15 -8.22
CA ALA A 75 -2.70 -13.35 -7.01
C ALA A 75 -2.49 -12.21 -6.01
N ILE A 76 -1.23 -11.81 -5.80
CA ILE A 76 -0.90 -10.68 -4.92
C ILE A 76 -1.46 -9.37 -5.48
N ALA A 77 -1.33 -9.12 -6.78
CA ALA A 77 -1.84 -7.89 -7.39
C ALA A 77 -3.37 -7.77 -7.28
N ALA A 78 -4.10 -8.89 -7.37
CA ALA A 78 -5.54 -8.91 -7.20
C ALA A 78 -5.95 -8.57 -5.76
N GLU A 79 -5.19 -9.05 -4.76
CA GLU A 79 -5.54 -8.89 -3.36
C GLU A 79 -5.07 -7.54 -2.77
N VAL A 80 -3.96 -6.99 -3.26
CA VAL A 80 -3.38 -5.71 -2.82
C VAL A 80 -4.14 -4.52 -3.42
N ASN A 81 -4.69 -4.65 -4.63
CA ASN A 81 -5.46 -3.61 -5.32
C ASN A 81 -6.98 -3.72 -5.10
N ALA A 82 -7.44 -4.51 -4.13
CA ALA A 82 -8.86 -4.51 -3.77
C ALA A 82 -9.26 -3.10 -3.32
N ASP A 83 -9.87 -2.34 -4.23
CA ASP A 83 -10.42 -1.01 -3.94
C ASP A 83 -11.48 -1.17 -2.83
N PRO A 84 -11.43 -0.35 -1.76
CA PRO A 84 -12.45 -0.35 -0.74
C PRO A 84 -13.81 -0.16 -1.41
N ALA A 85 -14.71 -1.11 -1.24
CA ALA A 85 -16.02 -1.10 -1.87
C ALA A 85 -16.81 0.15 -1.45
N GLY A 86 -16.91 1.13 -2.35
CA GLY A 86 -17.99 2.12 -2.43
C GLY A 86 -18.04 3.21 -1.36
N ASP A 87 -18.08 4.47 -1.80
CA ASP A 87 -18.52 5.61 -1.02
C ASP A 87 -20.05 5.50 -0.80
N VAL A 88 -20.50 5.29 0.43
CA VAL A 88 -21.93 5.34 0.75
C VAL A 88 -22.37 6.80 0.75
N ALA A 89 -23.05 7.19 -0.33
CA ALA A 89 -23.77 8.45 -0.40
C ALA A 89 -24.87 8.47 0.68
N GLY A 90 -24.55 9.05 1.85
CA GLY A 90 -25.53 9.32 2.90
C GLY A 90 -24.98 9.17 4.31
N ALA A 91 -24.59 10.30 4.91
CA ALA A 91 -24.42 10.53 6.35
C ALA A 91 -23.34 9.70 7.10
N ASN A 92 -22.17 10.33 7.30
CA ASN A 92 -21.29 10.21 8.47
C ASN A 92 -20.79 8.83 8.95
N ALA A 93 -20.76 7.81 8.10
CA ALA A 93 -20.02 6.58 8.38
C ALA A 93 -19.12 6.21 7.19
N ARG A 94 -17.85 6.63 7.22
CA ARG A 94 -16.85 6.04 6.31
C ARG A 94 -16.57 4.62 6.81
N VAL A 95 -17.18 3.63 6.18
CA VAL A 95 -16.82 2.23 6.39
C VAL A 95 -15.54 1.96 5.56
N ARG A 96 -14.41 1.71 6.23
CA ARG A 96 -13.24 1.11 5.57
C ARG A 96 -13.49 -0.39 5.48
N THR A 97 -13.97 -0.88 4.34
CA THR A 97 -14.18 -2.32 4.11
C THR A 97 -12.97 -3.02 3.47
N GLY A 98 -11.84 -2.35 3.29
CA GLY A 98 -10.62 -2.98 2.82
C GLY A 98 -9.41 -2.41 3.55
N THR A 99 -8.77 -3.22 4.40
CA THR A 99 -7.36 -2.99 4.73
C THR A 99 -6.59 -3.42 3.49
N GLN A 100 -5.86 -2.49 2.86
CA GLN A 100 -4.92 -2.88 1.81
C GLN A 100 -3.94 -3.86 2.44
N LYS A 101 -3.98 -5.12 1.99
CA LYS A 101 -3.08 -6.18 2.45
C LYS A 101 -1.66 -5.80 2.08
N ARG A 102 -0.94 -5.17 3.00
CA ARG A 102 0.40 -4.60 2.78
C ARG A 102 1.40 -5.04 3.85
N SER A 103 0.94 -5.73 4.89
CA SER A 103 1.81 -6.37 5.87
C SER A 103 2.37 -7.71 5.33
N VAL A 104 3.47 -8.16 5.90
CA VAL A 104 4.09 -9.45 5.54
C VAL A 104 3.12 -10.60 5.82
N GLU A 105 2.40 -10.53 6.94
CA GLU A 105 1.41 -11.52 7.38
C GLU A 105 0.19 -11.54 6.45
N GLU A 106 -0.23 -10.38 5.98
CA GLU A 106 -1.35 -10.27 5.04
C GLU A 106 -0.98 -10.80 3.65
N VAL A 107 0.25 -10.55 3.20
CA VAL A 107 0.78 -11.05 1.91
C VAL A 107 1.05 -12.55 1.98
N SER A 108 1.57 -13.08 3.09
CA SER A 108 1.82 -14.51 3.25
C SER A 108 0.52 -15.33 3.26
N GLY A 109 -0.57 -14.76 3.79
CA GLY A 109 -1.89 -15.37 3.77
C GLY A 109 -2.63 -15.32 2.43
N VAL A 110 -2.05 -14.74 1.37
CA VAL A 110 -2.67 -14.72 0.04
C VAL A 110 -2.78 -16.15 -0.49
N VAL A 111 -4.00 -16.56 -0.84
CA VAL A 111 -4.29 -17.91 -1.36
C VAL A 111 -4.00 -17.95 -2.86
N LEU A 112 -3.14 -18.88 -3.26
CA LEU A 112 -2.78 -19.15 -4.66
C LEU A 112 -3.74 -20.15 -5.33
N ARG A 113 -4.13 -21.19 -4.58
CA ARG A 113 -4.98 -22.27 -5.09
C ARG A 113 -5.67 -22.99 -3.93
N SER A 114 -6.92 -23.41 -4.14
CA SER A 114 -7.58 -24.41 -3.28
C SER A 114 -7.44 -25.80 -3.92
N ASN A 115 -6.90 -26.74 -3.16
CA ASN A 115 -6.73 -28.12 -3.59
C ASN A 115 -8.05 -28.90 -3.46
N ALA A 116 -8.15 -30.03 -4.15
CA ALA A 116 -9.36 -30.85 -4.17
C ALA A 116 -9.68 -31.49 -2.79
N ASP A 117 -8.70 -31.57 -1.90
CA ASP A 117 -8.83 -32.06 -0.53
C ASP A 117 -9.31 -30.98 0.46
N GLY A 118 -9.57 -29.76 -0.02
CA GLY A 118 -9.99 -28.62 0.80
C GLY A 118 -8.83 -27.86 1.45
N SER A 119 -7.58 -28.29 1.26
CA SER A 119 -6.41 -27.52 1.67
C SER A 119 -6.20 -26.30 0.75
N THR A 120 -5.55 -25.27 1.26
CA THR A 120 -5.22 -24.07 0.47
C THR A 120 -3.71 -23.91 0.40
N LEU A 121 -3.22 -23.60 -0.79
CA LEU A 121 -1.85 -23.20 -1.02
C LEU A 121 -1.77 -21.69 -0.87
N THR A 122 -0.94 -21.22 0.06
CA THR A 122 -0.70 -19.79 0.32
C THR A 122 0.66 -19.34 -0.23
N VAL A 123 0.92 -18.02 -0.20
CA VAL A 123 2.23 -17.44 -0.55
C VAL A 123 3.30 -17.75 0.51
N GLY A 124 2.90 -17.84 1.78
CA GLY A 124 3.77 -18.18 2.91
C GLY A 124 3.99 -19.66 3.14
#